data_AF-A0A847N4B5-F1
#
_entry.id   AF-A0A847N4B5-F1
#
_cell.length_a   1.000
_cell.length_b   1.000
_cell.length_c   1.000
_cell.angle_alpha   90.00
_cell.angle_beta   90.00
_cell.angle_gamma   90.00
#
_symmetry.space_group_name_H-M   'P 1'
#
loop_
_entity.id
_entity.type
_entity.pdbx_description
1 polymer ?
#
loop_
_entity_poly.entity_id
_entity_poly.type
_entity_poly.pdbx_seq_one_letter_code
_entity_poly.pdbx_strand_id
1 'polypeptide(L)'
;MLCLLAGCETHILTERTIEVVLSEKHPWHEASHHPLWYTLVYTDGKGGLEKRYLLPGTTRVKLSVARGKMTVIAAYPLSSLHPVAGFCHPGSENSISLCEENGSLADLLLNSYEKNHEAVENLQGNLLASLVGDASLVDGNALMVSLLNGEFAQSTMTVLQMLPVTLSDLPEGYWVPERNAQQAFWSQWGEAVDLQVRGGLQRWWNRERSLCLTLYADLTERRYLSSLAKAPLW
;
A
#
# COMPACT_ATOMS: atom_id res chain seq x y z
N MET A 1 -37.44 -6.08 36.83
CA MET A 1 -36.04 -5.85 36.46
C MET A 1 -35.85 -6.42 35.05
N LEU A 2 -36.08 -5.59 34.03
CA LEU A 2 -35.98 -6.00 32.63
C LEU A 2 -34.51 -5.84 32.19
N CYS A 3 -33.84 -6.95 31.90
CA CYS A 3 -32.53 -6.95 31.27
C CYS A 3 -32.68 -6.59 29.78
N LEU A 4 -32.40 -5.34 29.43
CA LEU A 4 -32.17 -4.90 28.06
C LEU A 4 -30.86 -5.50 27.56
N LEU A 5 -30.97 -6.59 26.80
CA LEU A 5 -29.89 -7.08 25.94
C LEU A 5 -29.83 -6.15 24.71
N ALA A 6 -28.96 -5.15 24.76
CA ALA A 6 -28.62 -4.36 23.58
C ALA A 6 -27.78 -5.24 22.64
N GLY A 7 -28.45 -5.85 21.66
CA GLY A 7 -27.77 -6.46 20.52
C GLY A 7 -27.11 -5.36 19.69
N CYS A 8 -25.82 -5.49 19.41
CA CYS A 8 -25.13 -4.71 18.37
C CYS A 8 -25.80 -5.02 17.03
N GLU A 9 -26.76 -4.19 16.61
CA GLU A 9 -27.37 -4.26 15.29
C GLU A 9 -26.33 -3.81 14.26
N THR A 10 -25.81 -4.77 13.48
CA THR A 10 -25.29 -4.44 12.15
C THR A 10 -26.43 -3.86 11.35
N HIS A 11 -26.46 -2.53 11.18
CA HIS A 11 -27.52 -1.87 10.43
C HIS A 11 -27.40 -2.23 8.94
N ILE A 12 -28.22 -3.18 8.50
CA ILE A 12 -28.26 -3.75 7.13
C ILE A 12 -28.39 -2.65 6.05
N LEU A 13 -28.99 -1.51 6.43
CA LEU A 13 -29.22 -0.35 5.55
C LEU A 13 -27.99 0.55 5.39
N THR A 14 -27.08 0.59 6.37
CA THR A 14 -25.90 1.49 6.34
C THR A 14 -24.62 0.75 5.98
N GLU A 15 -24.56 -0.56 6.27
CA GLU A 15 -23.40 -1.39 6.06
C GLU A 15 -23.67 -2.54 5.09
N ARG A 16 -22.61 -2.98 4.41
CA ARG A 16 -22.61 -4.20 3.60
C ARG A 16 -21.37 -5.01 3.88
N THR A 17 -21.50 -6.32 3.74
CA THR A 17 -20.35 -7.22 3.80
C THR A 17 -19.73 -7.37 2.42
N ILE A 18 -18.42 -7.15 2.34
CA ILE A 18 -17.60 -7.45 1.17
C ILE A 18 -16.59 -8.55 1.52
N GLU A 19 -16.19 -9.32 0.50
CA GLU A 19 -15.03 -10.20 0.53
C GLU A 19 -13.83 -9.45 -0.08
N VAL A 20 -12.75 -9.36 0.67
CA VAL A 20 -11.47 -8.81 0.22
C VAL A 20 -10.54 -9.98 -0.08
N VAL A 21 -9.95 -9.97 -1.28
CA VAL A 21 -9.09 -11.03 -1.79
C VAL A 21 -7.67 -10.51 -1.95
N LEU A 22 -6.71 -11.14 -1.26
CA LEU A 22 -5.28 -10.91 -1.47
C LEU A 22 -4.84 -11.78 -2.65
N SER A 23 -4.84 -11.18 -3.85
CA SER A 23 -4.64 -11.92 -5.10
C SER A 23 -3.17 -12.15 -5.44
N GLU A 24 -2.31 -11.22 -5.05
CA GLU A 24 -0.89 -11.23 -5.36
C GLU A 24 -0.06 -11.85 -4.25
N LYS A 25 0.97 -12.62 -4.62
CA LYS A 25 2.00 -13.08 -3.69
C LYS A 25 3.07 -12.01 -3.55
N HIS A 26 3.51 -11.77 -2.32
CA HIS A 26 4.62 -10.87 -2.06
C HIS A 26 5.95 -11.53 -2.47
N PRO A 27 6.92 -10.82 -3.09
CA PRO A 27 8.19 -11.40 -3.53
C PRO A 27 8.95 -12.13 -2.41
N TRP A 28 8.94 -11.58 -1.18
CA TRP A 28 9.59 -12.23 -0.04
C TRP A 28 8.91 -13.53 0.41
N HIS A 29 7.60 -13.66 0.20
CA HIS A 29 6.91 -14.94 0.41
C HIS A 29 7.43 -15.97 -0.61
N GLU A 30 7.58 -15.57 -1.88
CA GLU A 30 8.07 -16.48 -2.91
C GLU A 30 9.53 -16.90 -2.65
N ALA A 31 10.40 -15.97 -2.27
CA ALA A 31 11.82 -16.24 -2.01
C ALA A 31 12.08 -17.02 -0.71
N SER A 32 11.23 -16.88 0.31
CA SER A 32 11.35 -17.59 1.58
C SER A 32 10.59 -18.91 1.61
N HIS A 33 9.59 -19.08 0.75
CA HIS A 33 8.53 -20.09 0.87
C HIS A 33 7.81 -20.05 2.23
N HIS A 34 7.87 -18.91 2.93
CA HIS A 34 7.18 -18.69 4.19
C HIS A 34 6.11 -17.60 4.00
N PRO A 35 4.83 -17.89 4.30
CA PRO A 35 3.77 -16.92 4.12
C PRO A 35 3.95 -15.72 5.06
N LEU A 36 3.73 -14.51 4.54
CA LEU A 36 3.72 -13.30 5.35
C LEU A 36 2.36 -13.14 6.04
N TRP A 37 2.39 -12.61 7.26
CA TRP A 37 1.22 -12.01 7.88
C TRP A 37 1.03 -10.57 7.36
N TYR A 38 -0.20 -10.08 7.45
CA TYR A 38 -0.58 -8.76 6.94
C TYR A 38 -1.34 -7.97 8.00
N THR A 39 -1.19 -6.64 7.98
CA THR A 39 -2.08 -5.72 8.68
C THR A 39 -3.00 -5.07 7.65
N LEU A 40 -4.28 -5.40 7.70
CA LEU A 40 -5.29 -4.79 6.88
C LEU A 40 -5.75 -3.49 7.51
N VAL A 41 -5.74 -2.40 6.76
CA VAL A 41 -6.20 -1.08 7.17
C VAL A 41 -7.28 -0.63 6.17
N TYR A 42 -8.39 -0.11 6.68
CA TYR A 42 -9.46 0.40 5.85
C TYR A 42 -10.23 1.53 6.51
N THR A 43 -10.89 2.35 5.70
CA THR A 43 -11.71 3.47 6.20
C THR A 43 -13.04 2.96 6.76
N ASP A 44 -13.47 3.48 7.90
CA ASP A 44 -14.70 3.06 8.59
C ASP A 44 -15.97 3.74 8.06
N GLY A 45 -15.81 4.77 7.21
CA GLY A 45 -16.92 5.58 6.70
C GLY A 45 -17.51 6.55 7.72
N LYS A 46 -16.80 6.80 8.83
CA LYS A 46 -17.17 7.68 9.96
C LYS A 46 -16.00 8.59 10.35
N GLY A 47 -14.96 8.67 9.53
CA GLY A 47 -13.77 9.49 9.78
C GLY A 47 -12.65 8.80 10.56
N GLY A 48 -12.76 7.50 10.82
CA GLY A 48 -11.73 6.66 11.43
C GLY A 48 -11.12 5.59 10.51
N LEU A 49 -9.98 5.05 10.92
CA LEU A 49 -9.35 3.90 10.28
C LEU A 49 -9.49 2.67 11.16
N GLU A 50 -9.96 1.57 10.55
CA GLU A 50 -9.99 0.26 11.17
C GLU A 50 -8.73 -0.53 10.82
N LYS A 51 -8.27 -1.35 11.77
CA LYS A 51 -7.07 -2.18 11.59
C LYS A 51 -7.38 -3.62 11.98
N ARG A 52 -6.98 -4.57 11.13
CA ARG A 52 -7.16 -6.00 11.37
C ARG A 52 -5.91 -6.78 11.02
N TYR A 53 -5.43 -7.56 11.98
CA TYR A 53 -4.32 -8.48 11.75
C TYR A 53 -4.80 -9.73 11.00
N LEU A 54 -4.09 -10.11 9.95
CA LEU A 54 -4.33 -11.30 9.15
C LEU A 54 -3.18 -12.28 9.36
N LEU A 55 -3.54 -13.52 9.70
CA LEU A 55 -2.58 -14.60 9.92
C LEU A 55 -1.84 -14.96 8.61
N PRO A 56 -0.61 -15.52 8.70
CA PRO A 56 0.10 -16.03 7.55
C PRO A 56 -0.76 -16.98 6.70
N GLY A 57 -0.77 -16.77 5.38
CA GLY A 57 -1.51 -17.61 4.43
C GLY A 57 -2.99 -17.22 4.25
N THR A 58 -3.46 -16.17 4.91
CA THR A 58 -4.80 -15.62 4.68
C THR A 58 -4.90 -15.03 3.27
N THR A 59 -5.81 -15.56 2.45
CA THR A 59 -6.05 -15.08 1.06
C THR A 59 -7.37 -14.33 0.91
N ARG A 60 -8.30 -14.50 1.85
CA ARG A 60 -9.63 -13.89 1.82
C ARG A 60 -10.06 -13.44 3.20
N VAL A 61 -10.73 -12.29 3.28
CA VAL A 61 -11.29 -11.77 4.53
C VAL A 61 -12.62 -11.06 4.26
N LYS A 62 -13.59 -11.26 5.15
CA LYS A 62 -14.86 -10.53 5.09
C LYS A 62 -14.79 -9.26 5.93
N LEU A 63 -15.22 -8.14 5.36
CA LEU A 63 -15.30 -6.83 6.02
C LEU A 63 -16.73 -6.30 5.97
N SER A 64 -17.16 -5.62 7.03
CA SER A 64 -18.35 -4.76 7.01
C SER A 64 -17.90 -3.35 6.63
N VAL A 65 -18.47 -2.79 5.58
CA VAL A 65 -18.12 -1.46 5.05
C VAL A 65 -19.36 -0.60 4.84
N ALA A 66 -19.21 0.71 4.88
CA ALA A 66 -20.31 1.64 4.63
C ALA A 66 -20.84 1.51 3.18
N ARG A 67 -22.16 1.52 3.00
CA ARG A 67 -22.79 1.36 1.67
C ARG A 67 -22.71 2.60 0.79
N GLY A 68 -22.77 3.79 1.40
CA GLY A 68 -22.90 5.07 0.69
C GLY A 68 -21.60 5.83 0.50
N LYS A 69 -20.46 5.26 0.90
CA LYS A 69 -19.15 5.91 0.92
C LYS A 69 -18.11 5.02 0.27
N MET A 70 -17.08 5.61 -0.29
CA MET A 70 -15.90 4.89 -0.73
C MET A 70 -15.15 4.34 0.50
N THR A 71 -14.76 3.07 0.41
CA THR A 71 -13.84 2.44 1.34
C THR A 71 -12.49 2.22 0.66
N VAL A 72 -11.44 2.81 1.23
CA VAL A 72 -10.05 2.49 0.87
C VAL A 72 -9.62 1.28 1.68
N ILE A 73 -9.02 0.28 1.04
CA ILE A 73 -8.60 -0.96 1.69
C ILE A 73 -7.15 -1.24 1.29
N ALA A 74 -6.25 -1.37 2.27
CA ALA A 74 -4.86 -1.69 2.06
C ALA A 74 -4.41 -2.81 3.01
N ALA A 75 -3.72 -3.82 2.49
CA ALA A 75 -3.09 -4.87 3.29
C ALA A 75 -1.58 -4.68 3.27
N TYR A 76 -1.00 -4.33 4.42
CA TYR A 76 0.43 -4.09 4.61
C TYR A 76 1.11 -5.39 5.05
N PRO A 77 1.96 -6.00 4.21
CA PRO A 77 2.76 -7.13 4.64
C PRO A 77 3.71 -6.69 5.75
N LEU A 78 3.85 -7.51 6.80
CA LEU A 78 4.66 -7.21 7.98
C LEU A 78 4.41 -5.80 8.58
N SER A 79 3.16 -5.33 8.51
CA SER A 79 2.67 -4.00 8.97
C SER A 79 3.26 -2.77 8.29
N SER A 80 4.30 -2.88 7.48
CA SER A 80 5.07 -1.71 7.04
C SER A 80 5.69 -1.82 5.65
N LEU A 81 5.60 -2.99 5.00
CA LEU A 81 5.99 -3.15 3.61
C LEU A 81 4.94 -2.51 2.70
N HIS A 82 5.33 -2.26 1.44
CA HIS A 82 4.46 -1.68 0.43
C HIS A 82 3.14 -2.49 0.34
N PRO A 83 1.97 -1.83 0.46
CA PRO A 83 0.71 -2.54 0.56
C PRO A 83 0.20 -3.01 -0.80
N VAL A 84 -0.57 -4.09 -0.77
CA VAL A 84 -1.54 -4.38 -1.83
C VAL A 84 -2.86 -3.73 -1.45
N ALA A 85 -3.55 -3.10 -2.41
CA ALA A 85 -4.71 -2.28 -2.10
C ALA A 85 -5.81 -2.34 -3.16
N GLY A 86 -6.99 -1.85 -2.77
CA GLY A 86 -8.17 -1.79 -3.61
C GLY A 86 -9.20 -0.84 -3.02
N PHE A 87 -10.23 -0.56 -3.82
CA PHE A 87 -11.25 0.42 -3.48
C PHE A 87 -12.65 -0.16 -3.65
N CYS A 88 -13.52 0.16 -2.70
CA CYS A 88 -14.90 -0.28 -2.67
C CYS A 88 -15.83 0.93 -2.73
N HIS A 89 -16.61 1.07 -3.79
CA HIS A 89 -17.53 2.19 -4.01
C HIS A 89 -18.98 1.75 -3.88
N PRO A 90 -19.94 2.68 -3.63
CA PRO A 90 -21.35 2.36 -3.74
C PRO A 90 -21.67 1.72 -5.10
N GLY A 91 -22.24 0.51 -5.09
CA GLY A 91 -22.53 -0.25 -6.31
C GLY A 91 -21.41 -1.14 -6.84
N SER A 92 -20.19 -1.10 -6.26
CA SER A 92 -19.14 -2.08 -6.57
C SER A 92 -19.58 -3.51 -6.24
N GLU A 93 -18.93 -4.47 -6.89
CA GLU A 93 -19.06 -5.89 -6.57
C GLU A 93 -18.76 -6.16 -5.08
N ASN A 94 -19.33 -7.24 -4.56
CA ASN A 94 -19.07 -7.66 -3.18
C ASN A 94 -17.70 -8.30 -3.01
N SER A 95 -16.93 -8.52 -4.08
CA SER A 95 -15.59 -9.09 -4.04
C SER A 95 -14.57 -8.07 -4.53
N ILE A 96 -13.64 -7.65 -3.67
CA ILE A 96 -12.62 -6.66 -3.98
C ILE A 96 -11.25 -7.36 -3.96
N SER A 97 -10.61 -7.44 -5.13
CA SER A 97 -9.24 -7.94 -5.23
C SER A 97 -8.26 -6.81 -4.93
N LEU A 98 -7.29 -7.07 -4.06
CA LEU A 98 -6.21 -6.14 -3.77
C LEU A 98 -5.04 -6.38 -4.72
N CYS A 99 -4.45 -5.29 -5.21
CA CYS A 99 -3.33 -5.29 -6.15
C CYS A 99 -2.23 -4.31 -5.69
N GLU A 100 -0.97 -4.61 -6.00
CA GLU A 100 0.19 -3.77 -5.62
C GLU A 100 0.16 -2.39 -6.27
N GLU A 101 -0.33 -2.29 -7.51
CA GLU A 101 -0.39 -1.04 -8.29
C GLU A 101 -1.18 0.06 -7.59
N ASN A 102 -2.23 -0.32 -6.84
CA ASN A 102 -3.05 0.62 -6.07
C ASN A 102 -2.40 1.01 -4.72
N GLY A 103 -1.32 0.33 -4.32
CA GLY A 103 -0.74 0.42 -2.98
C GLY A 103 -0.35 1.84 -2.59
N SER A 104 0.42 2.53 -3.45
CA SER A 104 0.89 3.89 -3.16
C SER A 104 -0.27 4.90 -3.09
N LEU A 105 -1.27 4.77 -3.96
CA LEU A 105 -2.43 5.66 -3.93
C LEU A 105 -3.27 5.42 -2.67
N ALA A 106 -3.54 4.15 -2.33
CA ALA A 106 -4.30 3.82 -1.15
C ALA A 106 -3.61 4.27 0.13
N ASP A 107 -2.29 4.08 0.24
CA ASP A 107 -1.51 4.55 1.40
C ASP A 107 -1.63 6.07 1.57
N LEU A 108 -1.50 6.83 0.48
CA LEU A 108 -1.66 8.28 0.46
C LEU A 108 -3.09 8.73 0.86
N LEU A 109 -4.13 8.04 0.39
CA LEU A 109 -5.51 8.32 0.76
C LEU A 109 -5.77 7.99 2.24
N LEU A 110 -5.27 6.86 2.75
CA LEU A 110 -5.39 6.46 4.16
C LEU A 110 -4.69 7.46 5.09
N ASN A 111 -3.47 7.89 4.75
CA ASN A 111 -2.71 8.89 5.50
C ASN A 111 -3.38 10.28 5.50
N SER A 112 -4.23 10.55 4.51
CA SER A 112 -4.97 11.82 4.39
C SER A 112 -6.37 11.75 4.99
N TYR A 113 -6.88 10.55 5.27
CA TYR A 113 -8.25 10.32 5.71
C TYR A 113 -8.56 11.02 7.04
N GLU A 114 -7.64 10.97 8.01
CA GLU A 114 -7.80 11.66 9.30
C GLU A 114 -7.90 13.19 9.15
N LYS A 115 -7.32 13.75 8.09
CA LYS A 115 -7.31 15.20 7.84
C LYS A 115 -8.56 15.68 7.11
N ASN A 116 -9.07 14.89 6.16
CA ASN A 116 -10.26 15.21 5.40
C ASN A 116 -10.94 13.93 4.86
N HIS A 117 -11.66 13.25 5.75
CA HIS A 117 -12.35 12.01 5.41
C HIS A 117 -13.45 12.24 4.37
N GLU A 118 -14.20 13.35 4.44
CA GLU A 118 -15.28 13.66 3.50
C GLU A 118 -14.79 13.73 2.06
N ALA A 119 -13.61 14.32 1.82
CA ALA A 119 -13.02 14.35 0.49
C ALA A 119 -12.75 12.93 -0.03
N VAL A 120 -12.12 12.07 0.78
CA VAL A 120 -11.75 10.70 0.39
C VAL A 120 -12.98 9.81 0.19
N GLU A 121 -14.00 9.92 1.04
CA GLU A 121 -15.21 9.09 1.00
C GLU A 121 -16.07 9.31 -0.25
N ASN A 122 -15.93 10.45 -0.91
CA ASN A 122 -16.69 10.82 -2.10
C ASN A 122 -15.93 10.60 -3.41
N LEU A 123 -14.69 10.09 -3.36
CA LEU A 123 -13.90 9.81 -4.55
C LEU A 123 -14.38 8.55 -5.28
N GLN A 124 -14.04 8.49 -6.57
CA GLN A 124 -14.12 7.26 -7.37
C GLN A 124 -12.72 6.64 -7.46
N GLY A 125 -12.33 5.86 -6.45
CA GLY A 125 -10.96 5.36 -6.31
C GLY A 125 -10.40 4.60 -7.51
N ASN A 126 -11.21 3.78 -8.21
CA ASN A 126 -10.74 3.05 -9.40
C ASN A 126 -10.48 4.00 -10.57
N LEU A 127 -11.34 5.01 -10.75
CA LEU A 127 -11.15 6.04 -11.75
C LEU A 127 -9.91 6.87 -11.41
N LEU A 128 -9.75 7.27 -10.15
CA LEU A 128 -8.58 8.00 -9.68
C LEU A 128 -7.28 7.21 -9.93
N ALA A 129 -7.26 5.93 -9.59
CA ALA A 129 -6.12 5.05 -9.86
C ALA A 129 -5.78 5.01 -11.36
N SER A 130 -6.79 4.92 -12.23
CA SER A 130 -6.57 4.92 -13.68
C SER A 130 -6.04 6.26 -14.22
N LEU A 131 -6.42 7.39 -13.60
CA LEU A 131 -6.01 8.73 -14.01
C LEU A 131 -4.60 9.08 -13.51
N VAL A 132 -4.29 8.70 -12.26
CA VAL A 132 -2.99 8.89 -11.63
C VAL A 132 -1.95 7.93 -12.23
N GLY A 133 -2.36 6.70 -12.54
CA GLY A 133 -1.45 5.63 -12.88
C GLY A 133 -0.61 5.25 -11.66
N ASP A 134 0.70 5.39 -11.77
CA ASP A 134 1.61 5.04 -10.68
C ASP A 134 1.78 6.19 -9.68
N ALA A 135 1.07 6.10 -8.56
CA ALA A 135 1.13 7.11 -7.50
C ALA A 135 2.50 7.21 -6.81
N SER A 136 3.43 6.28 -7.02
CA SER A 136 4.82 6.43 -6.54
C SER A 136 5.68 7.32 -7.43
N LEU A 137 5.17 7.72 -8.61
CA LEU A 137 5.84 8.57 -9.58
C LEU A 137 5.17 9.95 -9.69
N VAL A 138 4.36 10.35 -8.72
CA VAL A 138 3.72 11.66 -8.70
C VAL A 138 4.05 12.38 -7.40
N ASP A 139 3.98 13.71 -7.40
CA ASP A 139 4.04 14.46 -6.16
C ASP A 139 2.75 14.21 -5.36
N GLY A 140 2.85 13.36 -4.34
CA GLY A 140 1.73 12.98 -3.49
C GLY A 140 1.11 14.17 -2.74
N ASN A 141 1.91 15.16 -2.33
CA ASN A 141 1.40 16.35 -1.66
C ASN A 141 0.59 17.21 -2.64
N ALA A 142 1.11 17.43 -3.85
CA ALA A 142 0.41 18.16 -4.89
C ALA A 142 -0.89 17.45 -5.30
N LEU A 143 -0.85 16.12 -5.45
CA LEU A 143 -2.04 15.30 -5.70
C LEU A 143 -3.09 15.48 -4.60
N MET A 144 -2.68 15.37 -3.34
CA MET A 144 -3.61 15.53 -2.22
C MET A 144 -4.21 16.93 -2.16
N VAL A 145 -3.41 17.98 -2.32
CA VAL A 145 -3.93 19.36 -2.35
C VAL A 145 -4.94 19.53 -3.49
N SER A 146 -4.64 19.01 -4.68
CA SER A 146 -5.54 19.07 -5.83
C SER A 146 -6.86 18.33 -5.58
N LEU A 147 -6.81 17.15 -4.97
CA LEU A 147 -8.02 16.39 -4.60
C LEU A 147 -8.85 17.13 -3.55
N LEU A 148 -8.20 17.69 -2.53
CA LEU A 148 -8.88 18.43 -1.45
C LEU A 148 -9.55 19.72 -1.93
N ASN A 149 -8.97 20.37 -2.94
CA ASN A 149 -9.54 21.58 -3.55
C ASN A 149 -10.60 21.27 -4.63
N GLY A 150 -10.79 20.00 -5.02
CA GLY A 150 -11.68 19.64 -6.12
C GLY A 150 -11.16 20.06 -7.51
N GLU A 151 -9.87 20.36 -7.63
CA GLU A 151 -9.21 20.87 -8.84
C GLU A 151 -8.50 19.76 -9.63
N PHE A 152 -8.82 18.50 -9.34
CA PHE A 152 -8.14 17.36 -9.96
C PHE A 152 -8.49 17.25 -11.45
N ALA A 153 -7.50 17.49 -12.30
CA ALA A 153 -7.55 17.25 -13.74
C ALA A 153 -6.31 16.48 -14.17
N GLN A 154 -6.47 15.43 -15.00
CA GLN A 154 -5.34 14.60 -15.42
C GLN A 154 -4.23 15.41 -16.13
N SER A 155 -4.61 16.48 -16.83
CA SER A 155 -3.68 17.38 -17.52
C SER A 155 -2.78 18.20 -16.60
N THR A 156 -3.06 18.28 -15.30
CA THR A 156 -2.25 19.01 -14.33
C THR A 156 -1.28 18.11 -13.56
N MET A 157 -1.37 16.78 -13.72
CA MET A 157 -0.45 15.85 -13.06
C MET A 157 0.88 15.75 -13.80
N THR A 158 1.95 16.08 -13.09
CA THR A 158 3.32 15.85 -13.58
C THR A 158 3.79 14.48 -13.13
N VAL A 159 4.02 13.58 -14.08
CA VAL A 159 4.67 12.29 -13.82
C VAL A 159 6.17 12.54 -13.66
N LEU A 160 6.68 12.23 -12.48
CA LEU A 160 8.10 12.32 -12.13
C LEU A 160 8.85 11.13 -12.70
N GLN A 161 10.08 11.37 -13.15
CA GLN A 161 10.95 10.30 -13.60
C GLN A 161 11.52 9.52 -12.41
N MET A 162 11.69 8.21 -12.59
CA MET A 162 12.44 7.38 -11.65
C MET A 162 13.83 7.98 -11.40
N LEU A 163 14.34 7.76 -10.20
CA LEU A 163 15.66 8.22 -9.79
C LEU A 163 16.68 7.09 -10.05
N PRO A 164 17.71 7.31 -10.87
CA PRO A 164 18.83 6.39 -10.95
C PRO A 164 19.63 6.46 -9.65
N VAL A 165 19.86 5.31 -9.02
CA VAL A 165 20.63 5.19 -7.78
C VAL A 165 21.71 4.13 -7.96
N THR A 166 22.95 4.51 -7.70
CA THR A 166 24.08 3.57 -7.66
C THR A 166 24.42 3.29 -6.20
N LEU A 167 24.28 2.03 -5.78
CA LEU A 167 24.69 1.56 -4.46
C LEU A 167 26.02 0.82 -4.59
N SER A 168 26.93 1.05 -3.65
CA SER A 168 28.21 0.34 -3.54
C SER A 168 28.33 -0.29 -2.16
N ASP A 169 29.31 -1.18 -1.99
CA ASP A 169 29.63 -1.82 -0.71
C ASP A 169 28.46 -2.62 -0.08
N LEU A 170 27.52 -3.11 -0.89
CA LEU A 170 26.45 -3.98 -0.43
C LEU A 170 26.99 -5.38 -0.12
N PRO A 171 26.62 -6.00 1.02
CA PRO A 171 26.98 -7.37 1.30
C PRO A 171 26.55 -8.33 0.19
N GLU A 172 27.40 -9.31 -0.05
CA GLU A 172 27.17 -10.32 -1.08
C GLU A 172 25.88 -11.10 -0.86
N GLY A 173 25.26 -11.48 -1.97
CA GLY A 173 24.10 -12.35 -2.00
C GLY A 173 23.00 -11.82 -2.91
N TYR A 174 21.88 -12.52 -2.89
CA TYR A 174 20.70 -12.20 -3.68
C TYR A 174 19.75 -11.27 -2.91
N TRP A 175 19.41 -10.14 -3.53
CA TRP A 175 18.57 -9.09 -2.96
C TRP A 175 17.20 -9.08 -3.65
N VAL A 176 16.16 -9.44 -2.90
CA VAL A 176 14.78 -9.58 -3.40
C VAL A 176 13.97 -8.33 -3.01
N PRO A 177 13.37 -7.61 -3.96
CA PRO A 177 12.60 -6.40 -3.66
C PRO A 177 11.33 -6.71 -2.87
N GLU A 178 10.77 -5.72 -2.18
CA GLU A 178 9.44 -5.84 -1.57
C GLU A 178 8.31 -5.74 -2.61
N ARG A 179 8.55 -5.07 -3.75
CA ARG A 179 7.54 -4.83 -4.80
C ARG A 179 7.75 -5.74 -6.00
N ASN A 180 6.66 -6.29 -6.55
CA ASN A 180 6.63 -7.09 -7.77
C ASN A 180 7.10 -6.30 -9.00
N ALA A 181 6.84 -4.99 -9.06
CA ALA A 181 7.27 -4.15 -10.17
C ALA A 181 8.79 -3.84 -10.18
N GLN A 182 9.54 -4.28 -9.16
CA GLN A 182 10.99 -4.05 -9.05
C GLN A 182 11.78 -5.30 -9.39
N GLN A 183 13.03 -5.12 -9.83
CA GLN A 183 13.92 -6.23 -10.12
C GLN A 183 14.75 -6.61 -8.89
N ALA A 184 14.91 -7.92 -8.70
CA ALA A 184 15.90 -8.50 -7.81
C ALA A 184 17.29 -8.44 -8.45
N PHE A 185 18.34 -8.40 -7.62
CA PHE A 185 19.71 -8.29 -8.10
C PHE A 185 20.68 -9.11 -7.23
N TRP A 186 21.85 -9.40 -7.79
CA TRP A 186 22.98 -9.98 -7.07
C TRP A 186 23.98 -8.89 -6.73
N SER A 187 24.44 -8.84 -5.48
CA SER A 187 25.66 -8.11 -5.12
C SER A 187 26.82 -9.11 -5.05
N GLN A 188 27.88 -8.85 -5.80
CA GLN A 188 29.11 -9.65 -5.81
C GLN A 188 30.30 -8.74 -5.52
N TRP A 189 31.13 -9.12 -4.55
CA TRP A 189 32.43 -8.48 -4.30
C TRP A 189 32.44 -6.95 -4.14
N GLY A 190 31.35 -6.36 -3.63
CA GLY A 190 31.25 -4.91 -3.44
C GLY A 190 31.06 -4.11 -4.73
N GLU A 191 30.72 -4.76 -5.85
CA GLU A 191 30.39 -4.09 -7.10
C GLU A 191 29.25 -3.10 -6.93
N ALA A 192 29.31 -2.03 -7.72
CA ALA A 192 28.25 -1.05 -7.79
C ALA A 192 27.00 -1.66 -8.45
N VAL A 193 25.84 -1.48 -7.82
CA VAL A 193 24.54 -1.90 -8.34
C VAL A 193 23.76 -0.66 -8.72
N ASP A 194 23.33 -0.59 -9.97
CA ASP A 194 22.47 0.48 -10.47
C ASP A 194 21.00 0.08 -10.37
N LEU A 195 20.21 0.92 -9.72
CA LEU A 195 18.78 0.74 -9.50
C LEU A 195 18.01 1.92 -10.08
N GLN A 196 16.83 1.63 -10.62
CA GLN A 196 15.82 2.65 -10.93
C GLN A 196 14.79 2.63 -9.83
N VAL A 197 14.75 3.70 -9.03
CA VAL A 197 13.90 3.75 -7.84
C VAL A 197 12.75 4.73 -8.01
N ARG A 198 11.60 4.34 -7.46
CA ARG A 198 10.37 5.12 -7.40
C ARG A 198 10.37 6.06 -6.20
N GLY A 199 9.39 6.93 -6.08
CA GLY A 199 9.24 7.81 -4.92
C GLY A 199 8.88 7.04 -3.65
N GLY A 200 9.35 7.55 -2.52
CA GLY A 200 9.09 6.99 -1.20
C GLY A 200 9.99 5.81 -0.85
N LEU A 201 9.51 4.99 0.07
CA LEU A 201 10.28 3.89 0.66
C LEU A 201 10.23 2.63 -0.20
N GLN A 202 11.37 2.02 -0.44
CA GLN A 202 11.53 0.73 -1.13
C GLN A 202 12.52 -0.12 -0.35
N ARG A 203 12.28 -1.44 -0.32
CA ARG A 203 13.13 -2.36 0.44
C ARG A 203 13.54 -3.57 -0.39
N TRP A 204 14.73 -4.08 -0.07
CA TRP A 204 15.24 -5.34 -0.60
C TRP A 204 15.73 -6.22 0.54
N TRP A 205 15.38 -7.50 0.48
CA TRP A 205 15.74 -8.50 1.45
C TRP A 205 16.84 -9.41 0.91
N ASN A 206 17.92 -9.56 1.68
CA ASN A 206 18.92 -10.58 1.47
C ASN A 206 18.73 -11.67 2.53
N ARG A 207 18.21 -12.82 2.08
CA ARG A 207 17.90 -13.97 2.93
C ARG A 207 19.14 -14.57 3.56
N GLU A 208 20.19 -14.77 2.78
CA GLU A 208 21.43 -15.45 3.19
C GLU A 208 22.13 -14.73 4.33
N ARG A 209 22.07 -13.39 4.32
CA ARG A 209 22.67 -12.53 5.35
C ARG A 209 21.68 -12.07 6.42
N SER A 210 20.39 -12.37 6.25
CA SER A 210 19.31 -11.83 7.10
C SER A 210 19.34 -10.31 7.18
N LEU A 211 19.52 -9.65 6.04
CA LEU A 211 19.63 -8.19 5.93
C LEU A 211 18.48 -7.59 5.11
N CYS A 212 18.14 -6.35 5.42
CA CYS A 212 17.19 -5.54 4.70
C CYS A 212 17.84 -4.21 4.33
N LEU A 213 17.94 -3.96 3.02
CA LEU A 213 18.27 -2.67 2.45
C LEU A 213 17.00 -1.85 2.37
N THR A 214 16.99 -0.67 2.96
CA THR A 214 15.90 0.29 2.87
C THR A 214 16.39 1.53 2.14
N LEU A 215 15.64 1.95 1.12
CA LEU A 215 15.95 3.11 0.31
C LEU A 215 14.72 4.04 0.31
N TYR A 216 14.92 5.28 0.71
CA TYR A 216 13.95 6.35 0.52
C TYR A 216 14.41 7.25 -0.63
N ALA A 217 13.54 7.53 -1.58
CA ALA A 217 13.83 8.45 -2.68
C ALA A 217 12.82 9.59 -2.72
N ASP A 218 13.34 10.82 -2.76
CA ASP A 218 12.61 12.03 -3.08
C ASP A 218 12.81 12.36 -4.55
N LEU A 219 11.76 12.14 -5.36
CA LEU A 219 11.83 12.38 -6.80
C LEU A 219 11.82 13.87 -7.16
N THR A 220 11.27 14.72 -6.29
CA THR A 220 11.19 16.18 -6.49
C THR A 220 12.55 16.81 -6.22
N GLU A 221 13.21 16.44 -5.12
CA GLU A 221 14.56 16.89 -4.80
C GLU A 221 15.67 16.12 -5.52
N ARG A 222 15.33 15.02 -6.18
CA ARG A 222 16.26 14.09 -6.86
C ARG A 222 17.34 13.58 -5.91
N ARG A 223 16.94 13.22 -4.69
CA ARG A 223 17.81 12.73 -3.62
C ARG A 223 17.33 11.39 -3.10
N TYR A 224 18.25 10.62 -2.54
CA TYR A 224 17.93 9.39 -1.86
C TYR A 224 18.73 9.22 -0.59
N LEU A 225 18.20 8.40 0.31
CA LEU A 225 18.86 7.91 1.50
C LEU A 225 18.74 6.39 1.52
N SER A 226 19.83 5.71 1.84
CA SER A 226 19.86 4.27 1.99
C SER A 226 20.32 3.89 3.39
N SER A 227 19.74 2.84 3.95
CA SER A 227 20.18 2.23 5.20
C SER A 227 20.16 0.71 5.09
N LEU A 228 21.00 0.08 5.89
CA LEU A 228 21.12 -1.38 5.95
C LEU A 228 20.91 -1.83 7.39
N ALA A 229 19.97 -2.75 7.59
CA ALA A 229 19.61 -3.27 8.91
C ALA A 229 19.36 -4.78 8.86
N LYS A 230 19.15 -5.39 10.03
CA LYS A 230 18.65 -6.76 10.12
C LYS A 230 17.27 -6.85 9.47
N ALA A 231 17.04 -7.94 8.73
CA ALA A 231 15.73 -8.23 8.18
C ALA A 231 14.68 -8.39 9.30
N PRO A 232 13.41 -8.02 9.05
CA PRO A 232 12.34 -8.31 9.99
C PRO A 232 12.23 -9.82 10.21
N LEU A 233 11.78 -10.22 11.40
CA LEU A 233 11.49 -11.62 11.72
C LEU A 233 10.01 -11.89 11.46
N TRP A 234 9.69 -12.99 10.78
CA TRP A 234 8.33 -13.47 10.58
C TRP A 234 8.27 -14.98 10.45
#